data_AF-A0A9D2M5T3-F1
#
_entry.id   AF-A0A9D2M5T3-F1
#
_cell.length_a   1.000
_cell.length_b   1.000
_cell.length_c   1.000
_cell.angle_alpha   90.00
_cell.angle_beta   90.00
_cell.angle_gamma   90.00
#
_symmetry.space_group_name_H-M   'P 1'
#
loop_
_entity.id
_entity.type
_entity.pdbx_description
1 polymer ?
#
loop_
_entity_poly.entity_id
_entity_poly.type
_entity_poly.pdbx_seq_one_letter_code
_entity_poly.pdbx_strand_id
1 'polypeptide(L)'
;GGEAALAPYYAGDALTMIADNPDLAFVHPEEGVNFFVDSMCIPATSRNKEAAEIFINYMCETSVGAANCDYIGYSTPLTAVWEQLDDDLKYSPIAYPGEEVMSKAEVFTTLPDDVNAEMDAQWSEMKSYDENGNGWMVILFLVAAVLLSGFNIWRKVRRKMRDEY
;
A
#
# COMPACT_ATOMS: atom_id res chain seq x y z
N GLY A 1 15.59 -10.58 -8.84
CA GLY A 1 16.04 -9.17 -8.78
C GLY A 1 16.53 -8.72 -10.14
N GLY A 2 16.72 -7.41 -10.33
CA GLY A 2 17.35 -6.85 -11.54
C GLY A 2 16.44 -6.11 -12.52
N GLU A 3 15.14 -5.95 -12.22
CA GLU A 3 14.18 -5.26 -13.11
C GLU A 3 14.14 -3.73 -12.91
N ALA A 4 14.61 -3.25 -11.76
CA ALA A 4 14.70 -1.82 -11.43
C ALA A 4 15.96 -1.54 -10.60
N ALA A 5 16.59 -0.39 -10.83
CA ALA A 5 17.83 0.02 -10.17
C ALA A 5 17.61 0.75 -8.82
N LEU A 6 16.42 1.33 -8.61
CA LEU A 6 16.07 2.10 -7.42
C LEU A 6 14.55 2.07 -7.23
N ALA A 7 14.09 2.01 -5.98
CA ALA A 7 12.68 2.15 -5.63
C ALA A 7 12.53 2.73 -4.21
N PRO A 8 11.48 3.53 -3.93
CA PRO A 8 11.08 3.79 -2.55
C PRO A 8 10.56 2.49 -1.94
N TYR A 9 11.00 2.16 -0.73
CA TYR A 9 10.64 0.92 -0.05
C TYR A 9 10.62 1.10 1.47
N TYR A 10 9.87 0.25 2.16
CA TYR A 10 9.86 0.20 3.62
C TYR A 10 11.08 -0.53 4.18
N ALA A 11 11.57 -0.09 5.34
CA ALA A 11 12.81 -0.60 5.93
C ALA A 11 12.76 -2.10 6.26
N GLY A 12 11.62 -2.60 6.76
CA GLY A 12 11.45 -4.03 7.07
C GLY A 12 11.58 -4.91 5.83
N ASP A 13 10.96 -4.52 4.72
CA ASP A 13 11.08 -5.21 3.45
C ASP A 13 12.52 -5.18 2.92
N ALA A 14 13.20 -4.03 3.03
CA ALA A 14 14.57 -3.86 2.57
C ALA A 14 15.54 -4.86 3.22
N LEU A 15 15.37 -5.17 4.51
CA LEU A 15 16.18 -6.18 5.21
C LEU A 15 16.06 -7.56 4.55
N THR A 16 14.81 -7.99 4.26
CA THR A 16 14.56 -9.27 3.58
C THR A 16 15.10 -9.26 2.14
N MET A 17 14.95 -8.14 1.43
CA MET A 17 15.42 -8.00 0.05
C MET A 17 16.95 -8.04 -0.04
N ILE A 18 17.66 -7.41 0.90
CA ILE A 18 19.13 -7.42 0.97
C ILE A 18 19.65 -8.81 1.33
N ALA A 19 18.95 -9.54 2.21
CA ALA A 19 19.29 -10.92 2.52
C ALA A 19 19.22 -11.83 1.27
N ASP A 20 18.23 -11.61 0.40
CA ASP A 20 18.06 -12.34 -0.86
C ASP A 20 18.99 -11.85 -1.98
N ASN A 21 19.33 -10.56 -2.00
CA ASN A 21 20.19 -9.94 -3.00
C ASN A 21 21.20 -8.97 -2.35
N PRO A 22 22.45 -9.40 -2.08
CA PRO A 22 23.44 -8.60 -1.39
C PRO A 22 23.97 -7.41 -2.19
N ASP A 23 23.62 -7.28 -3.48
CA ASP A 23 23.94 -6.11 -4.30
C ASP A 23 23.02 -4.91 -4.00
N LEU A 24 21.95 -5.10 -3.21
CA LEU A 24 21.05 -4.03 -2.80
C LEU A 24 21.62 -3.25 -1.61
N ALA A 25 21.28 -1.95 -1.57
CA ALA A 25 21.57 -1.07 -0.44
C ALA A 25 20.32 -0.28 -0.06
N PHE A 26 20.21 0.10 1.21
CA PHE A 26 19.15 0.96 1.73
C PHE A 26 19.73 2.30 2.18
N VAL A 27 19.06 3.39 1.85
CA VAL A 27 19.49 4.74 2.17
C VAL A 27 18.32 5.55 2.74
N HIS A 28 18.63 6.37 3.75
CA HIS A 28 17.69 7.37 4.27
C HIS A 28 18.01 8.70 3.58
N PRO A 29 17.07 9.33 2.85
CA PRO A 29 17.25 10.66 2.30
C PRO A 29 17.63 11.69 3.37
N GLU A 30 18.50 12.64 3.01
CA GLU A 30 19.04 13.64 3.95
C GLU A 30 17.98 14.63 4.43
N GLU A 31 16.94 14.84 3.61
CA GLU A 31 15.80 15.72 3.86
C GLU A 31 14.85 15.17 4.93
N GLY A 32 14.87 13.85 5.17
CA GLY A 32 13.99 13.17 6.11
C GLY A 32 13.33 11.94 5.52
N VAL A 33 12.63 11.21 6.39
CA VAL A 33 11.90 9.98 6.04
C VAL A 33 10.54 9.97 6.70
N ASN A 34 9.61 9.19 6.16
CA ASN A 34 8.39 8.87 6.88
C ASN A 34 8.69 7.87 8.01
N PHE A 35 8.28 8.22 9.24
CA PHE A 35 8.15 7.27 10.34
C PHE A 35 6.69 6.82 10.43
N PHE A 36 6.46 5.51 10.52
CA PHE A 36 5.13 4.92 10.58
C PHE A 36 5.05 3.87 11.67
N VAL A 37 3.84 3.66 12.16
CA VAL A 37 3.51 2.64 13.16
C VAL A 37 2.20 2.00 12.76
N ASP A 38 2.23 0.68 12.53
CA ASP A 38 1.02 -0.11 12.37
C ASP A 38 0.51 -0.54 13.75
N SER A 39 -0.76 -0.26 14.03
CA SER A 39 -1.40 -0.55 15.32
C SER A 39 -2.62 -1.43 15.14
N MET A 40 -2.77 -2.45 16.00
CA MET A 40 -3.99 -3.26 16.06
C MET A 40 -5.12 -2.46 16.72
N CYS A 41 -6.28 -2.43 16.07
CA CYS A 41 -7.49 -1.78 16.56
C CYS A 41 -8.68 -2.75 16.54
N ILE A 42 -9.58 -2.66 17.52
CA ILE A 42 -10.85 -3.41 17.51
C ILE A 42 -11.96 -2.51 16.94
N PRO A 43 -12.52 -2.81 15.76
CA PRO A 43 -13.59 -2.01 15.19
C PRO A 43 -14.82 -2.01 16.10
N ALA A 44 -15.55 -0.88 16.15
CA ALA A 44 -16.78 -0.76 16.94
C ALA A 44 -17.88 -1.76 16.50
N THR A 45 -17.79 -2.28 15.27
CA THR A 45 -18.70 -3.27 14.70
C THR A 45 -18.28 -4.73 14.97
N SER A 46 -17.20 -4.96 15.72
CA SER A 46 -16.71 -6.31 16.02
C SER A 46 -17.78 -7.12 16.76
N ARG A 47 -18.04 -8.34 16.26
CA ARG A 47 -18.96 -9.28 16.89
C ARG A 47 -18.31 -10.12 17.99
N ASN A 48 -16.98 -10.17 18.02
CA ASN A 48 -16.20 -11.01 18.92
C ASN A 48 -15.07 -10.18 19.57
N LYS A 49 -15.44 -9.18 20.35
CA LYS A 49 -14.47 -8.27 21.00
C LYS A 49 -13.49 -9.01 21.92
N GLU A 50 -13.99 -9.91 22.76
CA GLU A 50 -13.15 -10.69 23.69
C GLU A 50 -12.07 -11.50 22.97
N ALA A 51 -12.42 -12.18 21.87
CA ALA A 51 -11.44 -12.93 21.08
C ALA A 51 -10.38 -12.01 20.44
N ALA A 52 -10.77 -10.81 20.01
CA ALA A 52 -9.82 -9.82 19.48
C ALA A 52 -8.86 -9.30 20.56
N GLU A 53 -9.35 -9.07 21.79
CA GLU A 53 -8.50 -8.68 22.93
C GLU A 53 -7.51 -9.79 23.29
N ILE A 54 -7.95 -11.06 23.28
CA ILE A 54 -7.07 -12.22 23.49
C ILE A 54 -6.00 -12.30 22.40
N PHE A 55 -6.36 -12.07 21.14
CA PHE A 55 -5.40 -12.07 20.04
C PHE A 55 -4.36 -10.95 20.16
N ILE A 56 -4.79 -9.74 20.53
CA ILE A 56 -3.86 -8.63 20.78
C ILE A 56 -2.91 -8.97 21.93
N ASN A 57 -3.43 -9.55 23.02
CA ASN A 57 -2.59 -10.01 24.13
C ASN A 57 -1.57 -11.06 23.69
N TYR A 58 -1.99 -12.04 22.88
CA TYR A 58 -1.11 -13.07 22.34
C TYR A 58 0.03 -12.46 21.49
N MET A 59 -0.28 -11.51 20.60
CA MET A 59 0.73 -10.81 19.79
C MET A 59 1.71 -9.97 20.64
N CYS A 60 1.30 -9.57 21.85
CA CYS A 60 2.15 -8.86 22.81
C CYS A 60 3.02 -9.77 23.68
N GLU A 61 2.82 -11.09 23.65
CA GLU A 61 3.71 -12.04 24.35
C GLU A 61 5.11 -12.02 23.73
N THR A 62 6.16 -11.97 24.54
CA THR A 62 7.54 -11.78 24.06
C THR A 62 7.96 -12.81 23.02
N SER A 63 7.69 -14.10 23.24
CA SER A 63 8.06 -15.16 22.28
C SER A 63 7.30 -15.03 20.95
N VAL A 64 6.05 -14.54 20.99
CA VAL A 64 5.22 -14.36 19.80
C VAL A 64 5.68 -13.14 19.02
N GLY A 65 5.89 -12.01 19.70
CA GLY A 65 6.44 -10.81 19.10
C GLY A 65 7.84 -11.01 18.52
N ALA A 66 8.68 -11.83 19.18
CA ALA A 66 10.00 -12.21 18.66
C ALA A 66 9.89 -13.03 17.38
N ALA A 67 9.08 -14.09 17.37
CA ALA A 67 8.85 -14.89 16.17
C ALA A 67 8.26 -14.07 15.02
N ASN A 68 7.37 -13.13 15.32
CA ASN A 68 6.81 -12.24 14.30
C ASN A 68 7.88 -11.28 13.73
N CYS A 69 8.67 -10.64 14.59
CA CYS A 69 9.75 -9.72 14.20
C CYS A 69 10.80 -10.43 13.33
N ASP A 70 11.22 -11.64 13.72
CA ASP A 70 12.16 -12.48 12.97
C ASP A 70 11.60 -12.86 11.58
N TYR A 71 10.32 -13.22 11.51
CA TYR A 71 9.71 -13.68 10.26
C TYR A 71 9.48 -12.55 9.24
N ILE A 72 9.02 -11.36 9.67
CA ILE A 72 8.66 -10.27 8.75
C ILE A 72 9.75 -9.20 8.60
N GLY A 73 10.74 -9.14 9.50
CA GLY A 73 11.84 -8.18 9.46
C GLY A 73 11.49 -6.75 9.92
N TYR A 74 10.28 -6.50 10.45
CA TYR A 74 9.88 -5.18 10.93
C TYR A 74 10.23 -4.98 12.41
N SER A 75 10.67 -3.77 12.74
CA SER A 75 11.12 -3.38 14.07
C SER A 75 9.99 -3.47 15.10
N THR A 76 10.26 -4.16 16.19
CA THR A 76 9.30 -4.34 17.29
C THR A 76 9.22 -3.09 18.20
N PRO A 77 8.02 -2.70 18.67
CA PRO A 77 7.86 -1.71 19.74
C PRO A 77 7.98 -2.34 21.15
N LEU A 78 8.04 -3.67 21.25
CA LEU A 78 8.08 -4.39 22.53
C LEU A 78 9.53 -4.46 23.04
N THR A 79 9.85 -3.73 24.12
CA THR A 79 11.20 -3.71 24.71
C THR A 79 11.71 -5.11 25.05
N ALA A 80 10.85 -5.98 25.60
CA ALA A 80 11.24 -7.35 25.94
C ALA A 80 11.60 -8.20 24.72
N VAL A 81 11.04 -7.90 23.54
CA VAL A 81 11.42 -8.55 22.28
C VAL A 81 12.73 -7.97 21.78
N TRP A 82 12.86 -6.64 21.78
CA TRP A 82 14.09 -5.94 21.38
C TRP A 82 15.33 -6.42 22.15
N GLU A 83 15.18 -6.70 23.45
CA GLU A 83 16.26 -7.22 24.29
C GLU A 83 16.76 -8.61 23.85
N GLN A 84 15.92 -9.40 23.18
CA GLN A 84 16.21 -10.76 22.73
C GLN A 84 16.66 -10.87 21.27
N LEU A 85 16.61 -9.77 20.50
CA LEU A 85 17.09 -9.74 19.12
C LEU A 85 18.60 -9.99 19.09
N ASP A 86 19.06 -10.60 17.99
CA ASP A 86 20.50 -10.66 17.70
C ASP A 86 21.09 -9.26 17.50
N ASP A 87 22.41 -9.14 17.72
CA ASP A 87 23.10 -7.86 17.67
C ASP A 87 23.05 -7.24 16.25
N ASP A 88 23.02 -8.07 15.20
CA ASP A 88 22.99 -7.61 13.81
C ASP A 88 21.70 -6.84 13.50
N LEU A 89 20.54 -7.34 13.94
CA LEU A 89 19.25 -6.68 13.78
C LEU A 89 19.07 -5.56 14.81
N LYS A 90 19.44 -5.80 16.07
CA LYS A 90 19.26 -4.86 17.18
C LYS A 90 20.00 -3.54 16.99
N TYR A 91 21.18 -3.60 16.37
CA TYR A 91 22.02 -2.44 16.06
C TYR A 91 22.02 -2.10 14.57
N SER A 92 21.13 -2.70 13.78
CA SER A 92 20.98 -2.38 12.36
C SER A 92 20.55 -0.93 12.20
N PRO A 93 21.30 -0.10 11.43
CA PRO A 93 20.89 1.28 11.15
C PRO A 93 19.67 1.35 10.22
N ILE A 94 19.26 0.24 9.60
CA ILE A 94 18.03 0.13 8.80
C ILE A 94 16.83 -0.14 9.71
N ALA A 95 16.94 -1.11 10.61
CA ALA A 95 15.85 -1.49 11.51
C ALA A 95 15.65 -0.47 12.66
N TYR A 96 16.76 0.00 13.24
CA TYR A 96 16.79 0.95 14.36
C TYR A 96 17.69 2.14 14.01
N PRO A 97 17.20 3.09 13.17
CA PRO A 97 17.98 4.24 12.75
C PRO A 97 18.43 5.09 13.94
N GLY A 98 19.63 5.68 13.81
CA GLY A 98 20.19 6.58 14.82
C GLY A 98 19.45 7.91 14.92
N GLU A 99 19.80 8.70 15.94
CA GLU A 99 19.18 10.00 16.23
C GLU A 99 19.25 10.99 15.05
N GLU A 100 20.32 10.95 14.25
CA GLU A 100 20.46 11.79 13.05
C GLU A 100 19.29 11.60 12.08
N VAL A 101 18.93 10.36 11.78
CA VAL A 101 17.79 10.03 10.90
C VAL A 101 16.47 10.33 11.62
N MET A 102 16.35 9.87 12.87
CA MET A 102 15.11 10.00 13.64
C MET A 102 14.70 11.44 13.94
N SER A 103 15.66 12.37 14.06
CA SER A 103 15.39 13.80 14.29
C SER A 103 14.74 14.50 13.10
N LYS A 104 14.83 13.91 11.90
CA LYS A 104 14.25 14.40 10.65
C LYS A 104 13.04 13.57 10.19
N ALA A 105 12.70 12.53 10.95
CA ALA A 105 11.62 11.64 10.57
C ALA A 105 10.27 12.27 10.91
N GLU A 106 9.30 12.15 9.99
CA GLU A 106 7.97 12.73 10.14
C GLU A 106 6.89 11.65 10.05
N VAL A 107 5.86 11.76 10.89
CA VAL A 107 4.71 10.86 10.88
C VAL A 107 3.59 11.47 10.05
N PHE A 108 2.94 10.66 9.23
CA PHE A 108 1.72 11.10 8.55
C PHE A 108 0.62 11.35 9.58
N THR A 109 0.03 12.53 9.52
CA THR A 109 -1.08 12.93 10.38
C THR A 109 -2.37 12.94 9.57
N THR A 110 -3.50 12.84 10.27
CA THR A 110 -4.80 13.00 9.63
C THR A 110 -4.94 14.43 9.12
N LEU A 111 -4.95 14.59 7.80
CA LEU A 111 -5.23 15.87 7.14
C LEU A 111 -6.74 16.15 7.17
N PRO A 112 -7.15 17.43 6.99
CA PRO A 112 -8.54 17.77 6.72
C PRO A 112 -9.09 17.02 5.48
N ASP A 113 -10.40 16.73 5.48
CA ASP A 113 -11.04 15.91 4.44
C ASP A 113 -10.87 16.48 3.03
N ASP A 114 -10.93 17.80 2.87
CA ASP A 114 -10.74 18.49 1.59
C ASP A 114 -9.30 18.35 1.07
N VAL A 115 -8.32 18.43 1.97
CA VAL A 115 -6.90 18.25 1.64
C VAL A 115 -6.61 16.78 1.27
N ASN A 116 -7.15 15.83 2.03
CA ASN A 116 -7.01 14.40 1.70
C ASN A 116 -7.64 14.06 0.35
N ALA A 117 -8.86 14.57 0.09
CA ALA A 117 -9.54 14.34 -1.18
C ALA A 117 -8.75 14.90 -2.37
N GLU A 118 -8.13 16.07 -2.22
CA GLU A 118 -7.27 16.65 -3.24
C GLU A 118 -6.00 15.81 -3.43
N MET A 119 -5.34 15.37 -2.35
CA MET A 119 -4.17 14.50 -2.43
C MET A 119 -4.48 13.19 -3.17
N ASP A 120 -5.62 12.56 -2.88
CA ASP A 120 -6.08 11.34 -3.56
C ASP A 120 -6.36 11.58 -5.05
N ALA A 121 -6.94 12.73 -5.40
CA ALA A 121 -7.19 13.11 -6.78
C ALA A 121 -5.87 13.29 -7.55
N GLN A 122 -4.90 14.02 -6.98
CA GLN A 122 -3.58 14.23 -7.58
C GLN A 122 -2.79 12.93 -7.73
N TRP A 123 -2.85 12.04 -6.73
CA TRP A 123 -2.23 10.72 -6.82
C TRP A 123 -2.85 9.86 -7.92
N SER A 124 -4.18 9.91 -8.07
CA SER A 124 -4.91 9.20 -9.11
C SER A 124 -4.59 9.75 -10.51
N GLU A 125 -4.50 11.07 -10.66
CA GLU A 125 -4.09 11.72 -11.90
C GLU A 125 -2.67 11.30 -12.28
N MET A 126 -1.71 11.40 -11.36
CA MET A 126 -0.31 11.01 -11.61
C MET A 126 -0.18 9.54 -12.04
N LYS A 127 -0.92 8.61 -11.43
CA LYS A 127 -0.89 7.18 -11.80
C LYS A 127 -1.61 6.87 -13.11
N SER A 128 -2.64 7.63 -13.45
CA SER A 128 -3.44 7.42 -14.68
C SER A 128 -2.91 8.21 -15.87
N TYR A 129 -1.89 9.02 -15.66
CA TYR A 129 -1.18 9.72 -16.70
C TYR A 129 -0.58 8.72 -17.71
N ASP A 130 -1.16 8.68 -18.90
CA ASP A 130 -0.63 7.96 -20.07
C ASP A 130 -0.26 9.01 -21.12
N GLU A 131 1.04 9.12 -21.45
CA GLU A 131 1.53 9.99 -22.52
C GLU A 131 0.90 9.66 -23.88
N ASN A 132 0.45 8.42 -24.08
CA ASN A 132 -0.21 7.97 -25.31
C ASN A 132 -1.73 8.22 -25.32
N GLY A 133 -2.20 9.03 -24.37
CA GLY A 133 -3.58 9.41 -24.08
C GLY A 133 -4.55 9.23 -25.24
N ASN A 134 -5.24 8.09 -25.22
CA ASN A 134 -6.32 7.82 -26.17
C ASN A 134 -7.67 7.62 -25.45
N GLY A 135 -7.88 8.34 -24.35
CA GLY A 135 -9.17 8.35 -23.61
C GLY A 135 -10.38 8.67 -24.51
N TRP A 136 -10.16 9.44 -25.58
CA TRP A 136 -11.16 9.69 -26.63
C TRP A 136 -11.57 8.44 -27.41
N MET A 137 -10.71 7.41 -27.56
CA MET A 137 -11.09 6.13 -28.16
C MET A 137 -12.16 5.43 -27.35
N VAL A 138 -12.12 5.51 -26.02
CA VAL A 138 -13.15 4.90 -25.16
C VAL A 138 -14.51 5.55 -25.44
N ILE A 139 -14.55 6.88 -25.55
CA ILE A 139 -15.76 7.63 -25.91
C ILE A 139 -16.24 7.24 -27.31
N LEU A 140 -15.34 7.14 -28.30
CA LEU A 140 -15.65 6.71 -29.66
C LEU A 140 -16.23 5.29 -29.70
N PHE A 141 -15.64 4.34 -28.97
CA PHE A 141 -16.13 2.96 -28.89
C PHE A 141 -17.52 2.89 -28.23
N LEU A 142 -17.77 3.67 -27.17
CA LEU A 142 -19.08 3.75 -26.54
C LEU A 142 -20.14 4.32 -27.48
N VAL A 143 -19.82 5.40 -28.20
CA VAL A 143 -20.73 5.99 -29.19
C VAL A 143 -21.02 5.00 -30.31
N ALA A 144 -20.01 4.31 -30.84
CA ALA A 144 -20.17 3.29 -31.87
C ALA A 144 -21.05 2.12 -31.39
N ALA A 145 -20.89 1.66 -30.16
CA ALA A 145 -21.69 0.60 -29.56
C ALA A 145 -23.17 1.01 -29.42
N VAL A 146 -23.44 2.25 -28.99
CA VAL A 146 -24.81 2.80 -28.89
C VAL A 146 -25.45 2.90 -30.28
N LEU A 147 -24.72 3.41 -31.29
CA LEU A 147 -25.20 3.51 -32.66
C LEU A 147 -25.48 2.14 -33.28
N LEU A 148 -24.61 1.15 -33.08
CA LEU A 148 -24.81 -0.22 -33.55
C LEU A 148 -26.03 -0.87 -32.88
N SER A 149 -26.20 -0.66 -31.59
CA SER A 149 -27.37 -1.16 -30.83
C SER A 149 -28.65 -0.51 -31.34
N GLY A 150 -28.67 0.81 -31.52
CA GLY A 150 -29.79 1.56 -32.09
C GLY A 150 -30.12 1.12 -33.52
N PHE A 151 -29.11 0.92 -34.36
CA PHE A 151 -29.29 0.42 -35.73
C PHE A 151 -29.86 -1.00 -35.74
N ASN A 152 -29.39 -1.90 -34.87
CA ASN A 152 -29.91 -3.26 -34.74
C ASN A 152 -31.37 -3.28 -34.26
N ILE A 153 -31.72 -2.43 -33.28
CA ILE A 153 -33.09 -2.27 -32.81
C ILE A 153 -33.99 -1.73 -33.93
N TRP A 154 -33.58 -0.65 -34.61
CA TRP A 154 -34.32 -0.08 -35.74
C TRP A 154 -34.52 -1.10 -36.86
N ARG A 155 -33.46 -1.84 -37.23
CA ARG A 155 -33.53 -2.90 -38.25
C ARG A 155 -34.52 -4.00 -37.85
N LYS A 156 -34.54 -4.40 -36.56
CA LYS A 156 -35.46 -5.41 -36.03
C LYS A 156 -36.90 -4.94 -36.07
N VAL A 157 -37.17 -3.70 -35.64
CA VAL A 157 -38.50 -3.07 -35.68
C VAL A 157 -38.99 -2.94 -37.12
N ARG A 158 -38.15 -2.47 -38.04
CA ARG A 158 -38.49 -2.32 -39.46
C ARG A 158 -38.79 -3.65 -40.14
N ARG A 159 -38.08 -4.72 -39.76
CA ARG A 159 -38.38 -6.08 -40.24
C ARG A 159 -39.77 -6.53 -39.78
N LYS A 160 -40.07 -6.37 -38.49
CA LYS A 160 -41.38 -6.74 -37.92
C LYS A 160 -42.54 -5.99 -38.58
N MET A 161 -42.39 -4.67 -38.79
CA MET A 161 -43.37 -3.84 -39.50
C MET A 161 -43.61 -4.27 -40.95
N ARG A 162 -42.62 -4.89 -41.61
CA ARG A 162 -42.73 -5.37 -42.99
C ARG A 162 -43.36 -6.76 -43.07
N ASP A 163 -43.25 -7.57 -42.02
CA ASP A 163 -43.84 -8.91 -41.95
C ASP A 163 -45.30 -8.87 -41.45
N GLU A 164 -45.79 -7.72 -40.95
CA GLU A 164 -47.19 -7.47 -40.53
C GLU A 164 -48.08 -6.85 -41.65
N TYR A 165 -47.53 -6.60 -42.84
CA TYR A 165 -48.25 -6.19 -44.07
C TYR A 165 -48.16 -7.27 -45.14
#